data_AF-A0A1C6IYY9-F1
#
_entry.id   AF-A0A1C6IYY9-F1
#
_cell.length_a   1.000
_cell.length_b   1.000
_cell.length_c   1.000
_cell.angle_alpha   90.00
_cell.angle_beta   90.00
_cell.angle_gamma   90.00
#
_symmetry.space_group_name_H-M   'P 1'
#
loop_
_entity.id
_entity.type
_entity.pdbx_description
1 polymer ?
#
loop_
_entity_poly.entity_id
_entity_poly.type
_entity_poly.pdbx_seq_one_letter_code
_entity_poly.pdbx_strand_id
1 'polypeptide(L)' 'MILTPLSKEEIEQVENSIFDLAFDLELESGIVINPVLENEAHYRYWLGALPFYDNVEKEGIVIG' A
#
# COMPACT_ATOMS: atom_id res chain seq x y z
N MET A 1 -2.02 -3.23 -0.14
CA MET A 1 -1.81 -1.84 0.35
C MET A 1 -0.95 -1.92 1.60
N ILE A 2 -0.02 -0.97 1.75
CA ILE A 2 0.87 -0.84 2.89
C ILE A 2 0.48 0.45 3.61
N LEU A 3 -0.12 0.31 4.79
CA LEU A 3 -0.48 1.46 5.62
C LEU A 3 0.72 1.89 6.45
N THR A 4 0.98 3.19 6.50
CA THR A 4 2.13 3.76 7.19
C THR A 4 1.77 5.07 7.90
N PRO A 5 2.44 5.42 9.02
CA PRO A 5 2.28 6.73 9.65
C PRO A 5 2.96 7.88 8.88
N LEU A 6 3.79 7.57 7.87
CA LEU A 6 4.54 8.56 7.10
C LEU A 6 3.62 9.57 6.39
N SER A 7 4.04 10.83 6.33
CA SER A 7 3.37 11.85 5.52
C SER A 7 3.45 11.51 4.03
N LYS A 8 2.65 12.20 3.21
CA LYS A 8 2.69 12.01 1.76
C LYS A 8 4.10 12.29 1.20
N GLU A 9 4.75 13.34 1.68
CA GLU A 9 6.10 13.73 1.25
C GLU A 9 7.14 12.68 1.66
N GLU A 10 7.00 12.08 2.85
CA GLU A 10 7.87 10.99 3.28
C GLU A 10 7.64 9.71 2.48
N ILE A 11 6.38 9.42 2.10
CA ILE A 11 6.04 8.31 1.21
C ILE A 11 6.70 8.51 -0.16
N GLU A 12 6.57 9.69 -0.76
CA GLU A 12 7.18 10.01 -2.06
C GLU A 12 8.71 9.82 -2.06
N GLN A 13 9.38 10.00 -0.90
CA GLN A 13 10.81 9.78 -0.76
C GLN A 13 11.22 8.30 -0.76
N VAL A 14 10.37 7.41 -0.27
CA VAL A 14 10.67 5.96 -0.12
C VAL A 14 10.01 5.09 -1.20
N GLU A 15 9.01 5.63 -1.90
CA GLU A 15 8.17 4.91 -2.84
C GLU A 15 8.97 4.17 -3.91
N ASN A 16 9.97 4.82 -4.52
CA ASN A 16 10.83 4.18 -5.52
C ASN A 16 11.58 2.97 -4.96
N SER A 17 12.12 3.08 -3.74
CA SER A 17 12.85 1.96 -3.11
C SER A 17 11.93 0.78 -2.78
N ILE A 18 10.65 1.05 -2.48
CA ILE A 18 9.66 -0.02 -2.26
C ILE A 18 9.26 -0.67 -3.59
N PHE A 19 9.14 0.09 -4.68
CA PHE A 19 8.93 -0.47 -6.01
C PHE A 19 10.12 -1.32 -6.48
N ASP A 20 11.35 -0.86 -6.28
CA ASP A 20 12.55 -1.63 -6.59
C ASP A 20 12.56 -2.98 -5.84
N LEU A 21 12.23 -2.97 -4.54
CA LEU A 21 12.12 -4.20 -3.75
C LEU A 21 11.00 -5.13 -4.23
N ALA A 22 9.84 -4.57 -4.59
CA ALA A 22 8.73 -5.36 -5.12
C ALA A 22 9.09 -6.01 -6.46
N PHE A 23 9.87 -5.30 -7.30
CA PHE A 23 10.37 -5.83 -8.55
C PHE A 23 11.38 -6.98 -8.33
N ASP A 24 12.30 -6.84 -7.38
CA ASP A 24 13.23 -7.92 -7.02
C ASP A 24 12.46 -9.19 -6.55
N LEU A 25 11.44 -9.01 -5.71
CA LEU A 25 10.57 -10.11 -5.25
C LEU A 25 9.76 -10.73 -6.39
N GLU A 26 9.34 -9.94 -7.37
CA GLU A 26 8.66 -10.44 -8.57
C GLU A 26 9.60 -11.34 -9.38
N LEU A 27 10.87 -10.95 -9.57
CA LEU A 27 11.86 -11.77 -10.27
C LEU A 27 12.15 -13.09 -9.55
N GLU A 28 12.17 -13.08 -8.22
CA GLU A 28 12.45 -14.28 -7.41
C GLU A 28 11.25 -15.24 -7.34
N SER A 29 10.04 -14.70 -7.15
CA SER A 29 8.84 -15.49 -6.90
C SER A 29 8.02 -15.79 -8.16
N GLY A 30 8.20 -15.01 -9.23
CA GLY A 30 7.33 -15.01 -10.40
C GLY A 30 5.94 -14.42 -10.14
N ILE A 31 5.71 -13.80 -8.98
CA ILE A 31 4.46 -13.16 -8.58
C ILE A 31 4.59 -11.66 -8.77
N VAL A 32 3.70 -11.07 -9.55
CA VAL A 32 3.65 -9.60 -9.72
C VAL A 32 3.17 -8.95 -8.43
N ILE A 33 3.98 -8.03 -7.88
CA ILE A 33 3.66 -7.28 -6.68
C ILE A 33 3.61 -5.79 -7.03
N ASN A 34 2.43 -5.19 -7.01
CA ASN A 34 2.24 -3.76 -7.22
C ASN A 34 1.86 -3.08 -5.89
N PRO A 35 2.84 -2.60 -5.09
CA PRO A 35 2.57 -2.01 -3.80
C PRO A 35 1.82 -0.67 -3.94
N VAL A 36 0.91 -0.42 -3.01
CA VAL A 36 0.26 0.88 -2.83
C VAL A 36 0.57 1.32 -1.41
N LEU A 37 1.36 2.37 -1.25
CA LEU A 37 1.64 3.00 0.04
C LEU A 37 0.57 4.03 0.33
N GLU A 38 0.04 4.03 1.55
CA GLU A 38 -1.03 4.93 1.94
C GLU A 38 -0.84 5.37 3.39
N ASN A 39 -1.04 6.67 3.66
CA ASN A 39 -0.99 7.18 5.02
C ASN A 39 -2.20 6.63 5.80
N GLU A 40 -1.97 6.12 7.01
CA GLU A 40 -3.01 5.47 7.80
C GLU A 40 -4.17 6.42 8.14
N ALA A 41 -3.88 7.68 8.47
CA ALA A 41 -4.93 8.66 8.76
C ALA A 41 -5.74 9.01 7.52
N HIS A 42 -5.09 9.09 6.35
CA HIS A 42 -5.77 9.31 5.07
C HIS A 42 -6.67 8.12 4.69
N TYR A 43 -6.19 6.89 4.83
CA TYR A 43 -7.00 5.67 4.66
C TYR A 43 -8.25 5.69 5.55
N ARG A 44 -8.07 5.92 6.85
CA ARG A 44 -9.16 5.92 7.83
C ARG A 44 -10.17 7.03 7.58
N TYR A 45 -9.73 8.19 7.07
CA TYR A 45 -10.61 9.30 6.73
C TYR A 45 -11.57 8.94 5.59
N TRP A 46 -11.11 8.18 4.60
CA TRP A 46 -11.91 7.81 3.43
C TRP A 46 -12.67 6.50 3.56
N LEU A 47 -12.38 5.71 4.60
CA LEU A 47 -13.12 4.51 4.93
C LEU A 47 -14.60 4.86 5.22
N GLY A 48 -15.53 4.17 4.56
CA GLY A 48 -16.96 4.41 4.57
C GLY A 48 -17.44 5.58 3.68
N ALA A 49 -16.51 6.33 3.09
CA ALA A 49 -16.83 7.46 2.21
C ALA A 49 -16.54 7.16 0.73
N LEU A 50 -15.49 6.39 0.44
CA LEU A 50 -15.10 6.02 -0.92
C LEU A 50 -15.06 4.49 -1.07
N PRO A 51 -15.77 3.91 -2.07
CA PRO A 51 -15.87 2.46 -2.24
C PRO A 51 -14.54 1.72 -2.38
N PHE A 52 -13.50 2.38 -2.89
CA PHE A 52 -12.17 1.80 -3.01
C PHE A 52 -11.61 1.32 -1.66
N TYR A 53 -11.68 2.18 -0.64
CA TYR A 53 -11.15 1.86 0.70
C TYR A 53 -12.00 0.81 1.40
N ASP A 54 -13.32 0.85 1.22
CA ASP A 54 -14.23 -0.17 1.75
C ASP A 54 -13.97 -1.55 1.14
N ASN A 55 -13.67 -1.61 -0.15
CA ASN A 55 -13.32 -2.86 -0.82
C ASN A 55 -11.99 -3.42 -0.30
N VAL A 56 -10.99 -2.55 -0.05
CA VAL A 56 -9.72 -2.96 0.55
C VAL A 56 -9.94 -3.55 1.95
N GLU A 57 -10.75 -2.92 2.79
CA GLU A 57 -11.06 -3.43 4.14
C GLU A 57 -11.82 -4.76 4.10
N LYS A 58 -12.77 -4.90 3.17
CA LYS A 58 -13.67 -6.05 3.10
C LYS A 58 -13.05 -7.27 2.43
N GLU A 59 -12.29 -7.05 1.35
CA GLU A 59 -11.78 -8.11 0.47
C GLU A 59 -10.27 -8.34 0.65
N GLY A 60 -9.57 -7.39 1.29
CA GLY A 60 -8.16 -7.50 1.58
C GLY A 60 -7.83 -8.61 2.57
N ILE A 61 -6.60 -9.08 2.51
CA ILE A 61 -6.04 -10.03 3.47
C ILE A 61 -5.01 -9.28 4.33
N VAL A 62 -5.21 -9.30 5.64
CA VAL A 62 -4.24 -8.76 6.60
C VAL A 62 -3.10 -9.76 6.78
N ILE A 63 -1.88 -9.32 6.49
CA ILE A 63 -0.66 -10.07 6.75
C ILE A 63 -0.04 -9.48 8.03
N GLY A 64 0.16 -10.31 9.06
CA GLY A 64 0.62 -9.91 10.39
C GLY A 64 1.74 -10.79 10.93
#